data_AF-A0A914L802-F1
#
_entry.id   AF-A0A914L802-F1
#
_cell.length_a   1.000
_cell.length_b   1.000
_cell.length_c   1.000
_cell.angle_alpha   90.00
_cell.angle_beta   90.00
_cell.angle_gamma   90.00
#
_symmetry.space_group_name_H-M   'P 1'
#
loop_
_entity.id
_entity.type
_entity.pdbx_description
1 polymer ?
#
loop_
_entity_poly.entity_id
_entity_poly.type
_entity_poly.pdbx_seq_one_letter_code
_entity_poly.pdbx_strand_id
1 'polypeptide(L)'
;MATTTIEDENSVLSSSENPHQLNGNLTETPTQQTITTTTEEIKEEVVLQKNNLLQKLRELFKNEEILGQKEHIDAYILPRTDAHNNEYINERDQRVKFISGFSGSNAWVIVTKENALLWTDGRYYIQVIYFLFEKNN
;
A
#
# COMPACT_ATOMS: atom_id res chain seq x y z
N MET A 1 -50.98 50.12 -9.93
CA MET A 1 -51.37 50.75 -11.21
C MET A 1 -50.72 49.92 -12.31
N ALA A 2 -51.53 49.49 -13.29
CA ALA A 2 -51.36 48.57 -14.44
C ALA A 2 -49.94 48.44 -15.07
N THR A 3 -49.53 47.37 -15.76
CA THR A 3 -50.24 46.49 -16.73
C THR A 3 -49.41 45.22 -17.03
N THR A 4 -50.08 44.11 -17.38
CA THR A 4 -49.56 42.83 -17.92
C THR A 4 -49.46 42.91 -19.46
N THR A 5 -48.51 42.19 -20.11
CA THR A 5 -48.76 41.35 -21.31
C THR A 5 -47.62 40.32 -21.51
N ILE A 6 -47.99 39.07 -21.82
CA ILE A 6 -47.18 37.93 -22.27
C ILE A 6 -47.49 37.72 -23.76
N GLU A 7 -46.54 37.29 -24.61
CA GLU A 7 -46.78 36.31 -25.70
C GLU A 7 -45.49 35.92 -26.45
N ASP A 8 -45.31 34.59 -26.60
CA ASP A 8 -44.35 33.85 -27.41
C ASP A 8 -44.70 33.91 -28.90
N GLU A 9 -43.74 33.81 -29.84
CA GLU A 9 -43.93 33.09 -31.12
C GLU A 9 -42.61 32.50 -31.69
N ASN A 10 -42.71 31.24 -32.11
CA ASN A 10 -41.70 30.37 -32.74
C ASN A 10 -41.47 30.67 -34.24
N SER A 11 -40.28 30.32 -34.75
CA SER A 11 -39.98 30.06 -36.18
C SER A 11 -38.89 28.97 -36.26
N VAL A 12 -39.23 27.69 -36.36
CA VAL A 12 -39.37 26.83 -37.57
C VAL A 12 -38.03 26.39 -38.25
N LEU A 13 -37.68 25.12 -37.98
CA LEU A 13 -37.13 24.03 -38.83
C LEU A 13 -35.93 24.26 -39.80
N SER A 14 -34.85 23.50 -39.58
CA SER A 14 -34.27 22.61 -40.60
C SER A 14 -33.44 21.47 -39.99
N SER A 15 -33.88 20.24 -40.22
CA SER A 15 -33.16 18.98 -40.01
C SER A 15 -32.17 18.73 -41.15
N SER A 16 -30.91 18.36 -40.86
CA SER A 16 -30.11 17.53 -41.77
C SER A 16 -28.92 16.89 -41.05
N GLU A 17 -29.05 15.58 -40.83
CA GLU A 17 -28.04 14.54 -41.11
C GLU A 17 -26.68 14.58 -40.42
N ASN A 18 -26.48 13.57 -39.57
CA ASN A 18 -25.18 13.02 -39.19
C ASN A 18 -24.95 11.73 -39.99
N PRO A 19 -23.87 11.61 -40.79
CA PRO A 19 -23.28 10.30 -40.98
C PRO A 19 -21.77 10.34 -41.19
N HIS A 20 -21.01 10.14 -40.11
CA HIS A 20 -19.82 9.28 -40.19
C HIS A 20 -19.74 8.42 -38.93
N GLN A 21 -20.48 7.31 -38.96
CA GLN A 21 -19.97 6.08 -38.38
C GLN A 21 -19.08 5.42 -39.43
N LEU A 22 -17.80 5.23 -39.10
CA LEU A 22 -17.08 4.07 -39.61
C LEU A 22 -16.92 3.11 -38.42
N ASN A 23 -17.60 1.98 -38.56
CA ASN A 23 -17.56 0.84 -37.66
C ASN A 23 -16.13 0.34 -37.44
N GLY A 24 -15.79 0.12 -36.16
CA GLY A 24 -14.83 -0.88 -35.73
C GLY A 24 -15.46 -1.62 -34.55
N ASN A 25 -15.78 -2.90 -34.74
CA ASN A 25 -16.47 -3.77 -33.77
C ASN A 25 -15.91 -3.66 -32.34
N LEU A 26 -16.71 -3.21 -31.38
CA LEU A 26 -16.48 -3.43 -29.96
C LEU A 26 -17.23 -4.71 -29.52
N THR A 27 -16.81 -5.84 -30.06
CA THR A 27 -17.10 -7.16 -29.50
C THR A 27 -15.79 -7.96 -29.47
N GLU A 28 -14.84 -7.46 -28.72
CA GLU A 28 -13.85 -8.31 -28.09
C GLU A 28 -14.04 -8.14 -26.58
N THR A 29 -14.72 -9.12 -26.01
CA THR A 29 -14.66 -9.43 -24.58
C THR A 29 -13.21 -9.29 -24.13
N PRO A 30 -12.88 -8.61 -23.02
CA PRO A 30 -11.49 -8.54 -22.59
C PRO A 30 -11.03 -9.98 -22.40
N THR A 31 -10.15 -10.46 -23.28
CA THR A 31 -9.50 -11.73 -23.13
C THR A 31 -8.83 -11.68 -21.78
N GLN A 32 -9.36 -12.43 -20.82
CA GLN A 32 -8.70 -12.65 -19.56
C GLN A 32 -7.32 -13.19 -19.91
N GLN A 33 -6.28 -12.38 -19.69
CA GLN A 33 -4.94 -12.93 -19.63
C GLN A 33 -4.94 -13.82 -18.40
N THR A 34 -5.14 -15.13 -18.64
CA THR A 34 -4.93 -16.16 -17.63
C THR A 34 -3.47 -16.08 -17.25
N ILE A 35 -3.18 -15.36 -16.17
CA ILE A 35 -1.91 -15.49 -15.47
C ILE A 35 -1.99 -16.88 -14.83
N THR A 36 -1.49 -17.90 -15.55
CA THR A 36 -1.24 -19.22 -15.00
C THR A 36 -0.08 -19.07 -14.02
N THR A 37 -0.36 -18.56 -12.82
CA THR A 37 0.59 -18.61 -11.71
C THR A 37 0.54 -20.05 -11.22
N THR A 38 1.53 -20.82 -11.63
CA THR A 38 1.82 -22.13 -11.04
C THR A 38 1.78 -21.99 -9.53
N THR A 39 1.00 -22.85 -8.89
CA THR A 39 0.84 -22.99 -7.44
C THR A 39 2.19 -23.37 -6.81
N GLU A 40 3.11 -22.43 -6.73
CA GLU A 40 4.21 -22.46 -5.77
C GLU A 40 3.80 -21.55 -4.61
N GLU A 41 3.78 -22.15 -3.43
CA GLU A 41 3.33 -21.58 -2.16
C GLU A 41 3.73 -20.11 -2.02
N ILE A 42 2.74 -19.22 -2.04
CA ILE A 42 2.93 -17.83 -1.69
C ILE A 42 3.34 -17.82 -0.22
N LYS A 43 4.65 -17.74 0.04
CA LYS A 43 5.12 -17.33 1.35
C LYS A 43 4.64 -15.89 1.54
N GLU A 44 3.63 -15.70 2.37
CA GLU A 44 3.02 -14.40 2.71
C GLU A 44 4.00 -13.43 3.41
N GLU A 45 5.29 -13.77 3.46
CA GLU A 45 6.31 -13.07 4.20
C GLU A 45 7.06 -12.11 3.28
N VAL A 46 6.93 -10.82 3.56
CA VAL A 46 7.71 -9.80 2.88
C VAL A 46 9.06 -9.66 3.56
N VAL A 47 10.15 -9.93 2.85
CA VAL A 47 11.51 -9.71 3.37
C VAL A 47 11.95 -8.26 3.13
N LEU A 48 12.21 -7.53 4.22
CA LEU A 48 12.77 -6.19 4.20
C LEU A 48 14.24 -6.20 3.77
N GLN A 49 14.58 -5.26 2.90
CA GLN A 49 15.95 -5.10 2.41
C GLN A 49 16.87 -4.52 3.49
N LYS A 50 18.16 -4.87 3.42
CA LYS A 50 19.18 -4.41 4.36
C LYS A 50 19.37 -2.90 4.24
N ASN A 51 19.12 -2.17 5.32
CA ASN A 51 19.39 -0.74 5.42
C ASN A 51 20.24 -0.44 6.68
N ASN A 52 20.81 0.77 6.76
CA ASN A 52 21.67 1.19 7.88
C ASN A 52 20.94 1.08 9.25
N LEU A 53 19.61 1.29 9.28
CA LEU A 53 18.83 1.19 10.52
C LEU A 53 18.73 -0.25 11.03
N LEU A 54 18.49 -1.23 10.14
CA LEU A 54 18.46 -2.65 10.50
C LEU A 54 19.83 -3.14 10.96
N GLN A 55 20.91 -2.64 10.37
CA GLN A 55 22.27 -2.94 10.84
C GLN A 55 22.49 -2.42 12.25
N LYS A 56 22.16 -1.14 12.51
CA LYS A 56 22.24 -0.55 13.84
C LYS A 56 21.39 -1.31 14.86
N LEU A 57 20.17 -1.69 14.51
CA LEU A 57 19.32 -2.49 15.40
C LEU A 57 19.98 -3.84 15.75
N ARG A 58 20.58 -4.52 14.77
CA ARG A 58 21.28 -5.80 14.99
C ARG A 58 22.54 -5.65 15.83
N GLU A 59 23.22 -4.51 15.79
CA GLU A 59 24.33 -4.22 16.70
C GLU A 59 23.85 -4.18 18.17
N LEU A 60 22.63 -3.70 18.41
CA LEU A 60 22.04 -3.67 19.76
C LEU A 60 21.70 -5.07 20.30
N PHE A 61 21.60 -6.10 19.45
CA PHE A 61 21.30 -7.47 19.90
C PHE A 61 22.38 -8.06 20.82
N LYS A 62 23.57 -7.45 20.85
CA LYS A 62 24.71 -7.85 21.69
C LYS A 62 25.02 -6.84 22.80
N ASN A 63 24.22 -5.79 22.94
CA ASN A 63 24.49 -4.73 23.90
C ASN A 63 23.90 -5.09 25.27
N GLU A 64 24.76 -5.57 26.19
CA GLU A 64 24.34 -6.01 27.53
C GLU A 64 23.69 -4.88 28.36
N GLU A 65 24.10 -3.62 28.18
CA GLU A 65 23.54 -2.47 28.91
C GLU A 65 22.08 -2.21 28.51
N ILE A 66 21.80 -2.24 27.20
CA ILE A 66 20.44 -2.04 26.68
C ILE A 66 19.54 -3.23 27.00
N LEU A 67 20.09 -4.45 26.91
CA LEU A 67 19.33 -5.67 27.19
C LEU A 67 19.10 -5.90 28.68
N GLY A 68 19.95 -5.35 29.55
CA GLY A 68 19.90 -5.59 31.00
C GLY A 68 20.27 -7.03 31.39
N GLN A 69 20.89 -7.78 30.47
CA GLN A 69 21.26 -9.18 30.64
C GLN A 69 22.50 -9.52 29.80
N LYS A 70 23.18 -10.61 30.16
CA LYS A 70 24.37 -11.10 29.44
C LYS A 70 24.04 -11.89 28.18
N GLU A 71 22.81 -12.36 28.06
CA GLU A 71 22.37 -13.18 26.94
C GLU A 71 21.97 -12.29 25.77
N HIS A 72 22.60 -12.54 24.62
CA HIS A 72 22.24 -11.89 23.36
C HIS A 72 20.88 -12.36 22.88
N ILE A 73 20.16 -11.49 22.17
CA ILE A 73 18.90 -11.86 21.51
C ILE A 73 19.15 -12.28 20.06
N ASP A 74 18.38 -13.26 19.58
CA ASP A 74 18.47 -13.74 18.20
C ASP A 74 17.48 -13.05 17.26
N ALA A 75 16.38 -12.55 17.82
CA ALA A 75 15.34 -11.86 17.08
C ALA A 75 14.67 -10.77 17.92
N TYR A 76 14.10 -9.79 17.23
CA TYR A 76 13.32 -8.70 17.81
C TYR A 76 11.97 -8.58 17.08
N ILE A 77 10.88 -8.58 17.83
CA ILE A 77 9.52 -8.44 17.31
C ILE A 77 9.06 -7.00 17.56
N LEU A 78 8.64 -6.34 16.49
CA LEU A 78 8.20 -4.96 16.48
C LEU A 78 6.77 -4.86 15.92
N PRO A 79 5.74 -4.81 16.78
CA PRO A 79 4.38 -4.55 16.36
C PRO A 79 4.19 -3.07 15.99
N ARG A 80 3.29 -2.78 15.04
CA ARG A 80 2.86 -1.41 14.71
C ARG A 80 1.83 -0.90 15.72
N THR A 81 2.25 -0.69 16.96
CA THR A 81 1.38 -0.25 18.05
C THR A 81 2.13 0.62 19.07
N ASP A 82 1.40 1.38 19.87
CA ASP A 82 1.95 2.13 21.00
C ASP A 82 1.77 1.37 22.33
N ALA A 83 2.13 2.00 23.45
CA ALA A 83 2.03 1.39 24.77
C ALA A 83 0.58 1.09 25.22
N HIS A 84 -0.42 1.63 24.53
CA HIS A 84 -1.84 1.52 24.89
C HIS A 84 -2.66 0.75 23.86
N ASN A 85 -1.99 0.18 22.85
CA ASN A 85 -2.61 -0.52 21.75
C ASN A 85 -3.61 0.31 20.93
N ASN A 86 -3.31 1.60 20.73
CA ASN A 86 -4.16 2.48 19.95
C ASN A 86 -4.16 2.13 18.46
N GLU A 87 -5.33 2.26 17.82
CA GLU A 87 -5.47 2.08 16.37
C GLU A 87 -4.70 3.16 15.58
N TYR A 88 -4.80 4.40 16.03
CA TYR A 88 -4.06 5.54 15.49
C TYR A 88 -2.91 5.89 16.42
N ILE A 89 -1.69 5.61 15.96
CA ILE A 89 -0.47 5.84 16.72
C ILE A 89 0.11 7.23 16.42
N ASN A 90 0.63 7.88 17.47
CA ASN A 90 1.37 9.13 17.33
C ASN A 90 2.62 8.92 16.46
N GLU A 91 3.06 9.95 15.74
CA GLU A 91 4.27 9.90 14.91
C GLU A 91 5.51 9.42 15.68
N ARG A 92 5.63 9.80 16.95
CA ARG A 92 6.72 9.33 17.83
C ARG A 92 6.76 7.81 17.97
N ASP A 93 5.61 7.14 17.93
CA ASP A 93 5.49 5.69 18.12
C ASP A 93 5.39 4.92 16.80
N GLN A 94 5.53 5.58 15.64
CA GLN A 94 5.57 4.94 14.32
C GLN A 94 6.89 4.19 14.03
N ARG A 95 7.30 3.29 14.93
CA ARG A 95 8.57 2.57 14.90
C ARG A 95 8.70 1.65 13.68
N VAL A 96 7.61 0.98 13.29
CA VAL A 96 7.57 0.17 12.06
C VAL A 96 7.85 1.03 10.84
N LYS A 97 7.17 2.17 10.70
CA LYS A 97 7.40 3.11 9.60
C LYS A 97 8.83 3.65 9.60
N PHE A 98 9.40 3.90 10.77
CA PHE A 98 10.79 4.35 10.87
C PHE A 98 11.78 3.31 10.34
N ILE A 99 11.63 2.03 10.71
CA ILE A 99 12.60 0.99 10.34
C ILE A 99 12.40 0.43 8.94
N SER A 100 11.14 0.27 8.51
CA SER A 100 10.79 -0.37 7.24
C SER A 100 10.33 0.61 6.17
N GLY A 101 9.93 1.84 6.53
CA GLY A 101 9.28 2.80 5.63
C GLY A 101 7.79 2.51 5.37
N PHE A 102 7.27 1.37 5.83
CA PHE A 102 5.87 0.98 5.66
C PHE A 102 4.93 1.80 6.56
N SER A 103 3.93 2.44 5.96
CA SER A 103 3.01 3.34 6.66
C SER A 103 1.58 2.83 6.80
N GLY A 104 1.32 1.55 6.49
CA GLY A 104 0.00 0.95 6.68
C GLY A 104 -0.43 0.89 8.14
N SER A 105 -1.73 0.71 8.38
CA SER A 105 -2.29 0.70 9.74
C SER A 105 -2.12 -0.63 10.47
N ASN A 106 -1.78 -1.70 9.77
CA ASN A 106 -1.52 -3.02 10.33
C ASN A 106 -0.15 -3.49 9.88
N ALA A 107 0.74 -3.81 10.82
CA ALA A 107 2.00 -4.48 10.52
C ALA A 107 2.65 -5.12 11.75
N TRP A 108 3.39 -6.19 11.48
CA TRP A 108 4.34 -6.81 12.40
C TRP A 108 5.68 -6.93 11.69
N VAL A 109 6.75 -6.46 12.33
CA VAL A 109 8.10 -6.61 11.83
C VAL A 109 8.87 -7.56 12.74
N ILE A 110 9.52 -8.57 12.16
CA ILE A 110 10.43 -9.46 12.87
C ILE A 110 11.82 -9.27 12.29
N VAL A 111 12.77 -8.87 13.13
CA VAL A 111 14.17 -8.70 12.73
C VAL A 111 14.99 -9.80 13.36
N THR A 112 15.65 -10.60 12.53
CA THR A 112 16.65 -11.59 12.96
C THR A 112 18.06 -11.07 12.64
N LYS A 113 19.08 -11.85 12.99
CA LYS A 113 20.49 -11.54 12.66
C LYS A 113 20.71 -11.40 11.14
N GLU A 114 20.04 -12.21 10.35
CA GLU A 114 20.22 -12.28 8.89
C GLU A 114 19.08 -11.57 8.14
N ASN A 115 17.85 -11.77 8.60
CA ASN A 115 16.64 -11.40 7.88
C ASN A 115 15.86 -10.31 8.62
N ALA A 116 14.97 -9.66 7.89
CA ALA A 116 13.96 -8.80 8.47
C ALA A 116 12.69 -9.04 7.66
N LEU A 117 11.59 -9.31 8.33
CA LEU A 117 10.34 -9.72 7.70
C LEU A 117 9.22 -8.78 8.15
N LEU A 118 8.29 -8.49 7.27
CA LEU A 118 7.11 -7.68 7.52
C LEU A 118 5.86 -8.50 7.17
N TRP A 119 4.97 -8.64 8.15
CA TRP A 119 3.63 -9.17 7.97
C TRP A 119 2.62 -8.05 8.00
N THR A 120 1.59 -8.20 7.18
CA THR A 120 0.41 -7.33 7.14
C THR A 120 -0.75 -8.15 6.59
N ASP A 121 -1.97 -7.65 6.73
CA ASP A 121 -3.12 -8.21 6.05
C ASP A 121 -3.21 -7.78 4.57
N GLY A 122 -4.08 -8.46 3.81
CA GLY A 122 -4.22 -8.30 2.36
C GLY A 122 -4.57 -6.90 1.87
N ARG A 123 -5.11 -6.00 2.71
CA ARG A 123 -5.40 -4.61 2.32
C ARG A 123 -4.16 -3.84 1.89
N TYR A 124 -3.00 -4.24 2.41
CA TYR A 124 -1.74 -3.54 2.24
C TYR A 124 -0.76 -4.24 1.30
N TYR A 125 -1.13 -5.39 0.72
CA TYR A 125 -0.24 -6.18 -0.14
C TYR A 125 0.35 -5.35 -1.29
N ILE A 126 -0.51 -4.64 -2.02
CA ILE A 126 -0.12 -3.76 -3.13
C ILE A 126 0.80 -2.63 -2.65
N GLN A 127 0.48 -2.00 -1.51
CA GLN A 127 1.29 -0.93 -0.94
C GLN A 127 2.70 -1.43 -0.60
N VAL A 128 2.81 -2.62 -0.04
CA VAL A 128 4.10 -3.22 0.30
C VAL A 128 4.90 -3.53 -0.96
N ILE A 129 4.28 -4.13 -1.99
CA ILE A 129 4.92 -4.40 -3.28
C ILE A 129 5.46 -3.11 -3.90
N TYR A 130 4.63 -2.08 -4.07
CA TYR A 130 5.07 -0.81 -4.64
C TYR A 130 6.25 -0.23 -3.87
N PHE A 131 6.20 -0.26 -2.54
CA PHE A 131 7.28 0.25 -1.71
C PHE A 131 8.60 -0.51 -1.90
N LEU A 132 8.55 -1.84 -1.99
CA LEU A 132 9.74 -2.68 -2.18
C LEU A 132 10.34 -2.55 -3.59
N PHE A 133 9.52 -2.35 -4.61
CA PHE A 133 9.98 -2.32 -5.99
C PHE A 133 10.38 -0.91 -6.47
N GLU A 134 9.67 0.14 -6.07
CA GLU A 134 9.93 1.49 -6.61
C GLU A 134 11.05 2.26 -5.91
N LYS A 135 11.35 1.98 -4.63
CA LYS A 135 12.42 2.71 -3.91
C LYS A 135 13.85 2.18 -4.15
N ASN A 136 14.01 1.27 -5.11
CA ASN A 136 15.27 0.61 -5.43
C ASN A 136 15.83 0.95 -6.84
N ASN A 137 15.36 2.04 -7.46
CA ASN A 137 15.97 2.65 -8.65
C ASN A 137 16.42 4.09 -8.35
#